data_AF-A0A7V5WDV7-F1
#
_entry.id   AF-A0A7V5WDV7-F1
#
_cell.length_a   1.000
_cell.length_b   1.000
_cell.length_c   1.000
_cell.angle_alpha   90.00
_cell.angle_beta   90.00
_cell.angle_gamma   90.00
#
_symmetry.space_group_name_H-M   'P 1'
#
loop_
_entity.id
_entity.type
_entity.pdbx_description
1 polymer ?
#
loop_
_entity_poly.entity_id
_entity_poly.type
_entity_poly.pdbx_seq_one_letter_code
_entity_poly.pdbx_strand_id
1 'polypeptide(L)'
;MSQIRALIFDFGGVLMRTMTDAPRREFERRMGLPPGRFDEVAYQSPLWDATQLGQVTYEQFWQDVGRRLGLDLSLEEAGKLGNTFWSGDRLDEELMAFIRRLRERGYRTAMLSNAPSYLCDFVEGLGIAADFDVLVVSGCEGVMKPDPAIYRLTLERLGVAPEEAVFIDDRPENIAAARQVGMPAVRFRGLAPLRRRLRELGIPAPPPARTPRDGIRAVVFDWGGVLEALPDDAQVQEWERQLSLEPGRLSAVLWGEDWERLSLGEIDEAEYAASIAARLGLPDALAGERLMAQVRAAGRLRPEVLAAVRRLRGRCRVALLTNASAEQPARLREQYGVDVA
;
A
#
# COMPACT_ATOMS: atom_id res chain seq x y z
N MET A 1 -21.07 5.08 -18.93
CA MET A 1 -19.98 4.16 -18.51
C MET A 1 -20.53 2.75 -18.63
N SER A 2 -19.77 1.84 -19.23
CA SER A 2 -20.07 0.40 -19.24
C SER A 2 -20.19 -0.12 -17.81
N GLN A 3 -21.02 -1.15 -17.62
CA GLN A 3 -21.18 -1.79 -16.32
C GLN A 3 -19.96 -2.68 -16.03
N ILE A 4 -19.34 -2.52 -14.86
CA ILE A 4 -18.26 -3.41 -14.43
C ILE A 4 -18.80 -4.84 -14.26
N ARG A 5 -18.07 -5.82 -14.80
CA ARG A 5 -18.36 -7.25 -14.76
C ARG A 5 -17.25 -8.07 -14.09
N ALA A 6 -16.03 -7.53 -14.00
CA ALA A 6 -14.88 -8.24 -13.41
C ALA A 6 -14.10 -7.40 -12.40
N LEU A 7 -13.50 -8.07 -11.42
CA LEU A 7 -12.57 -7.48 -10.46
C LEU A 7 -11.25 -8.25 -10.46
N ILE A 8 -10.15 -7.53 -10.62
CA ILE A 8 -8.80 -8.09 -10.71
C ILE A 8 -8.02 -7.63 -9.48
N PHE A 9 -7.52 -8.55 -8.67
CA PHE A 9 -6.83 -8.27 -7.42
C PHE A 9 -5.36 -8.63 -7.51
N ASP A 10 -4.48 -7.75 -7.04
CA ASP A 10 -3.11 -8.11 -6.74
C ASP A 10 -3.04 -9.12 -5.57
N PHE A 11 -1.91 -9.82 -5.44
CA PHE A 11 -1.68 -10.77 -4.36
C PHE A 11 -0.94 -10.13 -3.18
N GLY A 12 0.33 -9.75 -3.35
CA GLY A 12 1.12 -9.13 -2.29
C GLY A 12 0.59 -7.73 -1.95
N GLY A 13 0.55 -7.37 -0.66
CA GLY A 13 0.03 -6.06 -0.22
C GLY A 13 -1.50 -5.91 -0.29
N VAL A 14 -2.19 -6.81 -1.01
CA VAL A 14 -3.65 -6.83 -1.16
C VAL A 14 -4.27 -8.06 -0.51
N LEU A 15 -4.10 -9.25 -1.11
CA LEU A 15 -4.63 -10.51 -0.56
C LEU A 15 -3.73 -11.07 0.54
N MET A 16 -2.43 -11.01 0.35
CA MET A 16 -1.41 -11.47 1.31
C MET A 16 -0.75 -10.26 1.95
N ARG A 17 -0.88 -10.15 3.27
CA ARG A 17 -0.44 -8.97 4.03
C ARG A 17 0.60 -9.34 5.08
N THR A 18 1.68 -8.57 5.13
CA THR A 18 2.62 -8.65 6.26
C THR A 18 1.93 -8.14 7.52
N MET A 19 1.59 -9.07 8.42
CA MET A 19 0.96 -8.75 9.70
C MET A 19 1.98 -8.39 10.77
N THR A 20 3.21 -8.89 10.61
CA THR A 20 4.33 -8.61 11.51
C THR A 20 5.65 -8.82 10.76
N ASP A 21 6.62 -7.96 11.01
CA ASP A 21 8.01 -8.12 10.55
C ASP A 21 8.89 -8.80 11.61
N ALA A 22 8.32 -9.20 12.77
CA ALA A 22 9.06 -9.79 13.88
C ALA A 22 9.97 -10.98 13.49
N PRO A 23 9.57 -11.89 12.58
CA PRO A 23 10.47 -12.95 12.12
C PRO A 23 11.73 -12.42 11.42
N ARG A 24 11.61 -11.33 10.64
CA ARG A 24 12.73 -10.68 9.96
C ARG A 24 13.66 -10.03 10.99
N ARG A 25 13.10 -9.29 11.95
CA ARG A 25 13.86 -8.65 13.04
C ARG A 25 14.58 -9.67 13.93
N GLU A 26 13.91 -10.78 14.21
CA GLU A 26 14.50 -11.85 14.99
C GLU A 26 15.65 -12.53 14.24
N PHE A 27 15.50 -12.77 12.94
CA PHE A 27 16.59 -13.26 12.10
C PHE A 27 17.78 -12.30 12.13
N GLU A 28 17.56 -11.00 11.94
CA GLU A 28 18.62 -9.99 11.99
C GLU A 28 19.38 -10.01 13.32
N ARG A 29 18.65 -10.06 14.45
CA ARG A 29 19.27 -10.16 15.78
C ARG A 29 20.16 -11.39 15.94
N ARG A 30 19.69 -12.55 15.48
CA ARG A 30 20.48 -13.81 15.56
C ARG A 30 21.75 -13.74 14.71
N MET A 31 21.67 -13.06 13.56
CA MET A 31 22.77 -12.94 12.61
C MET A 31 23.67 -11.72 12.88
N GLY A 32 23.37 -10.91 13.91
CA GLY A 32 24.11 -9.69 14.21
C GLY A 32 23.99 -8.60 13.14
N LEU A 33 22.89 -8.61 12.38
CA LEU A 33 22.63 -7.65 11.31
C LEU A 33 21.96 -6.37 11.85
N PRO A 34 22.19 -5.20 11.23
CA PRO A 34 21.44 -3.99 11.53
C PRO A 34 19.93 -4.20 11.30
N PRO A 35 19.06 -3.57 12.10
CA PRO A 35 17.61 -3.58 11.85
C PRO A 35 17.29 -3.09 10.43
N GLY A 36 16.45 -3.83 9.71
CA GLY A 36 16.02 -3.48 8.35
C GLY A 36 16.93 -4.02 7.24
N ARG A 37 18.12 -4.53 7.58
CA ARG A 37 19.08 -5.04 6.59
C ARG A 37 18.53 -6.22 5.78
N PHE A 38 17.73 -7.08 6.41
CA PHE A 38 17.18 -8.24 5.72
C PHE A 38 16.17 -7.82 4.63
N ASP A 39 15.30 -6.87 4.96
CA ASP A 39 14.35 -6.27 4.01
C ASP A 39 15.07 -5.55 2.88
N GLU A 40 16.04 -4.70 3.22
CA GLU A 40 16.84 -3.94 2.24
C GLU A 40 17.46 -4.88 1.19
N VAL A 41 18.16 -5.92 1.64
CA VAL A 41 18.84 -6.85 0.73
C VAL A 41 17.87 -7.66 -0.12
N ALA A 42 16.75 -8.11 0.46
CA ALA A 42 15.75 -8.88 -0.27
C ALA A 42 15.07 -8.03 -1.35
N TYR A 43 14.57 -6.83 -1.00
CA TYR A 43 13.83 -5.97 -1.92
C TYR A 43 14.72 -5.26 -2.95
N GLN A 44 16.00 -5.05 -2.66
CA GLN A 44 16.95 -4.41 -3.59
C GLN A 44 17.81 -5.41 -4.36
N SER A 45 17.51 -6.72 -4.25
CA SER A 45 18.25 -7.71 -5.01
C SER A 45 18.01 -7.52 -6.52
N PRO A 46 19.08 -7.46 -7.34
CA PRO A 46 18.95 -7.30 -8.79
C PRO A 46 18.36 -8.54 -9.47
N LEU A 47 18.25 -9.66 -8.75
CA LEU A 47 17.63 -10.86 -9.27
C LEU A 47 16.11 -10.87 -9.10
N TRP A 48 15.54 -9.97 -8.29
CA TRP A 48 14.12 -10.03 -7.94
C TRP A 48 13.20 -9.97 -9.17
N ASP A 49 13.43 -9.02 -10.07
CA ASP A 49 12.67 -8.90 -11.31
C ASP A 49 12.81 -10.17 -12.18
N ALA A 50 14.02 -10.71 -12.29
CA ALA A 50 14.27 -11.95 -13.02
C ALA A 50 13.55 -13.15 -12.39
N THR A 51 13.46 -13.21 -11.06
CA THR A 51 12.68 -14.23 -10.34
C THR A 51 11.17 -14.06 -10.58
N GLN A 52 10.67 -12.82 -10.55
CA GLN A 52 9.27 -12.52 -10.87
C GLN A 52 8.94 -12.78 -12.34
N LEU A 53 9.92 -12.83 -13.24
CA LEU A 53 9.75 -13.21 -14.64
C LEU A 53 10.00 -14.71 -14.91
N GLY A 54 10.26 -15.50 -13.87
CA GLY A 54 10.52 -16.94 -13.98
C GLY A 54 11.88 -17.31 -14.59
N GLN A 55 12.80 -16.34 -14.69
CA GLN A 55 14.14 -16.51 -15.26
C GLN A 55 15.16 -17.03 -14.22
N VAL A 56 14.87 -16.82 -12.94
CA VAL A 56 15.68 -17.24 -11.78
C VAL A 56 14.78 -17.99 -10.81
N THR A 57 15.24 -19.11 -10.25
CA THR A 57 14.42 -19.86 -9.28
C THR A 57 14.33 -19.13 -7.94
N TYR A 58 13.31 -19.45 -7.14
CA TYR A 58 13.13 -18.87 -5.82
C TYR A 58 14.34 -19.15 -4.90
N GLU A 59 14.89 -20.35 -4.96
CA GLU A 59 16.07 -20.76 -4.18
C GLU A 59 17.32 -20.01 -4.62
N GLN A 60 17.52 -19.82 -5.92
CA GLN A 60 18.66 -19.04 -6.45
C GLN A 60 18.59 -17.58 -6.02
N PHE A 61 17.40 -16.99 -6.03
CA PHE A 61 17.16 -15.65 -5.51
C PHE A 61 17.53 -15.55 -4.03
N TRP A 62 17.01 -16.45 -3.19
CA TRP A 62 17.32 -16.42 -1.75
C TRP A 62 18.77 -16.80 -1.44
N GLN A 63 19.44 -17.54 -2.32
CA GLN A 63 20.87 -17.81 -2.21
C GLN A 63 21.69 -16.54 -2.49
N ASP A 64 21.28 -15.71 -3.46
CA ASP A 64 21.89 -14.39 -3.68
C ASP A 64 21.67 -13.44 -2.49
N VAL A 65 20.44 -13.43 -1.95
CA VAL A 65 20.14 -12.68 -0.71
C VAL A 65 21.02 -13.17 0.44
N GLY A 66 21.15 -14.49 0.65
CA GLY A 66 22.05 -15.08 1.62
C GLY A 66 23.50 -14.59 1.45
N ARG A 67 24.05 -14.66 0.24
CA ARG A 67 25.41 -14.18 -0.07
C ARG A 67 25.60 -12.70 0.26
N ARG A 68 24.61 -11.85 -0.04
CA ARG A 68 24.62 -10.41 0.28
C ARG A 68 24.51 -10.11 1.78
N LEU A 69 23.99 -11.05 2.56
CA LEU A 69 23.97 -11.03 4.02
C LEU A 69 25.24 -11.67 4.63
N GLY A 70 26.19 -12.12 3.82
CA GLY A 70 27.42 -12.78 4.26
C GLY A 70 27.25 -14.25 4.60
N LEU A 71 26.20 -14.90 4.06
CA LEU A 71 25.89 -16.31 4.29
C LEU A 71 26.21 -17.15 3.06
N ASP A 72 26.83 -18.30 3.27
CA ASP A 72 27.02 -19.32 2.24
C ASP A 72 25.96 -20.41 2.45
N LEU A 73 24.90 -20.36 1.65
CA LEU A 73 23.73 -21.23 1.79
C LEU A 73 23.62 -22.17 0.59
N SER A 74 23.30 -23.44 0.85
CA SER A 74 22.77 -24.34 -0.18
C SER A 74 21.40 -23.84 -0.69
N LEU A 75 20.94 -24.35 -1.84
CA LEU A 75 19.62 -23.99 -2.38
C LEU A 75 18.48 -24.34 -1.42
N GLU A 76 18.58 -25.45 -0.69
CA GLU A 76 17.57 -25.84 0.31
C GLU A 76 17.54 -24.86 1.49
N GLU A 77 18.70 -24.46 2.00
CA GLU A 77 18.79 -23.47 3.08
C GLU A 77 18.31 -22.08 2.63
N ALA A 78 18.60 -21.70 1.39
CA ALA A 78 18.09 -20.49 0.78
C ALA A 78 16.55 -20.49 0.70
N GLY A 79 15.92 -21.60 0.29
CA GLY A 79 14.46 -21.73 0.32
C GLY A 79 13.88 -21.51 1.73
N LYS A 80 14.55 -22.06 2.77
CA LYS A 80 14.15 -21.85 4.19
C LYS A 80 14.35 -20.40 4.66
N LEU A 81 15.37 -19.71 4.16
CA LEU A 81 15.58 -18.29 4.42
C LEU A 81 14.39 -17.48 3.90
N GLY A 82 13.94 -17.75 2.67
CA GLY A 82 12.76 -17.10 2.12
C GLY A 82 11.49 -17.37 2.91
N ASN A 83 11.25 -18.62 3.31
CA ASN A 83 10.11 -18.96 4.17
C ASN A 83 10.14 -18.19 5.49
N THR A 84 11.32 -17.98 6.06
CA THR A 84 11.49 -17.14 7.26
C THR A 84 11.10 -15.70 6.99
N PHE A 85 11.54 -15.13 5.86
CA PHE A 85 11.21 -13.76 5.47
C PHE A 85 9.71 -13.51 5.34
N TRP A 86 8.97 -14.44 4.72
CA TRP A 86 7.52 -14.32 4.51
C TRP A 86 6.66 -14.87 5.65
N SER A 87 7.26 -15.44 6.70
CA SER A 87 6.51 -16.11 7.79
C SER A 87 5.61 -15.19 8.61
N GLY A 88 5.76 -13.87 8.48
CA GLY A 88 4.88 -12.86 9.07
C GLY A 88 3.64 -12.54 8.21
N ASP A 89 3.56 -13.07 7.00
CA ASP A 89 2.51 -12.76 6.04
C ASP A 89 1.28 -13.63 6.26
N ARG A 90 0.10 -13.04 6.16
CA ARG A 90 -1.19 -13.73 6.32
C ARG A 90 -2.16 -13.31 5.24
N LEU A 91 -2.98 -14.27 4.82
CA LEU A 91 -4.11 -14.03 3.93
C LEU A 91 -5.14 -13.13 4.63
N ASP A 92 -5.64 -12.13 3.92
CA ASP A 92 -6.72 -11.26 4.38
C ASP A 92 -8.07 -11.99 4.20
N GLU A 93 -8.45 -12.76 5.21
CA GLU A 93 -9.69 -13.55 5.24
C GLU A 93 -10.96 -12.69 5.06
N GLU A 94 -10.95 -11.44 5.53
CA GLU A 94 -12.09 -10.54 5.37
C GLU A 94 -12.26 -10.11 3.90
N LEU A 95 -11.14 -9.82 3.23
CA LEU A 95 -11.12 -9.55 1.80
C LEU A 95 -11.51 -10.79 0.98
N MET A 96 -11.02 -11.99 1.33
CA MET A 96 -11.43 -13.23 0.65
C MET A 96 -12.93 -13.50 0.79
N ALA A 97 -13.48 -13.36 2.00
CA ALA A 97 -14.92 -13.45 2.20
C ALA A 97 -15.70 -12.38 1.41
N PHE A 98 -15.11 -11.21 1.18
CA PHE A 98 -15.70 -10.18 0.34
C PHE A 98 -15.67 -10.54 -1.15
N ILE A 99 -14.56 -11.10 -1.64
CA ILE A 99 -14.41 -11.59 -3.02
C ILE A 99 -15.46 -12.68 -3.30
N ARG A 100 -15.63 -13.66 -2.41
CA ARG A 100 -16.66 -14.71 -2.52
C ARG A 100 -18.07 -14.14 -2.68
N ARG A 101 -18.42 -13.13 -1.87
CA ARG A 101 -19.72 -12.43 -1.98
C ARG A 101 -19.90 -11.65 -3.29
N LEU A 102 -18.81 -11.17 -3.90
CA LEU A 102 -18.88 -10.57 -5.24
C LEU A 102 -19.14 -11.64 -6.30
N ARG A 103 -18.51 -12.81 -6.19
CA ARG A 103 -18.75 -13.95 -7.08
C ARG A 103 -20.19 -14.44 -7.01
N GLU A 104 -20.76 -14.56 -5.81
CA GLU A 104 -22.17 -14.88 -5.60
C GLU A 104 -23.13 -13.90 -6.29
N ARG A 105 -22.68 -12.67 -6.58
CA ARG A 105 -23.43 -11.64 -7.32
C ARG A 105 -23.16 -11.65 -8.82
N GLY A 106 -22.41 -12.63 -9.32
CA GLY A 106 -22.11 -12.81 -10.74
C GLY A 106 -20.90 -12.03 -11.27
N TYR A 107 -20.09 -11.41 -10.39
CA TYR A 107 -18.84 -10.79 -10.83
C TYR A 107 -17.78 -11.85 -11.11
N ARG A 108 -17.07 -11.69 -12.23
CA ARG A 108 -15.84 -12.44 -12.48
C ARG A 108 -14.71 -11.93 -11.60
N THR A 109 -13.84 -12.81 -11.15
CA THR A 109 -12.70 -12.45 -10.31
C THR A 109 -11.41 -12.99 -10.90
N ALA A 110 -10.34 -12.20 -10.87
CA ALA A 110 -9.01 -12.65 -11.23
C ALA A 110 -7.97 -12.22 -10.19
N MET A 111 -6.88 -12.99 -10.13
CA MET A 111 -5.67 -12.60 -9.44
C MET A 111 -4.61 -12.23 -10.49
N LEU A 112 -3.94 -11.09 -10.31
CA LEU A 112 -2.85 -10.63 -11.17
C LEU A 112 -1.67 -10.18 -10.30
N SER A 113 -0.62 -11.01 -10.24
CA SER A 113 0.51 -10.81 -9.33
C SER A 113 1.85 -10.82 -10.07
N ASN A 114 2.74 -9.91 -9.66
CA ASN A 114 4.16 -10.04 -9.99
C ASN A 114 4.79 -10.98 -8.96
N ALA A 115 5.05 -12.22 -9.33
CA ALA A 115 5.61 -13.21 -8.42
C ALA A 115 6.29 -14.35 -9.18
N PRO A 116 7.16 -15.12 -8.50
CA PRO A 116 7.74 -16.32 -9.07
C PRO A 116 6.66 -17.37 -9.42
N SER A 117 6.99 -18.28 -10.33
CA SER A 117 6.02 -19.25 -10.87
C SER A 117 5.37 -20.18 -9.84
N TYR A 118 6.03 -20.44 -8.70
CA TYR A 118 5.47 -21.26 -7.63
C TYR A 118 4.20 -20.66 -7.00
N LEU A 119 3.90 -19.37 -7.22
CA LEU A 119 2.73 -18.73 -6.64
C LEU A 119 1.43 -19.45 -7.04
N CYS A 120 1.37 -20.07 -8.24
CA CYS A 120 0.23 -20.89 -8.64
C CYS A 120 -0.03 -22.02 -7.63
N ASP A 121 0.99 -22.85 -7.36
CA ASP A 121 0.90 -23.97 -6.42
C ASP A 121 0.63 -23.48 -4.97
N PHE A 122 1.22 -22.34 -4.59
CA PHE A 122 1.00 -21.75 -3.28
C PHE A 122 -0.46 -21.33 -3.07
N VAL A 123 -1.07 -20.71 -4.09
CA VAL A 123 -2.48 -20.28 -4.07
C VAL A 123 -3.44 -21.48 -4.03
N GLU A 124 -3.08 -22.59 -4.69
CA GLU A 124 -3.78 -23.86 -4.54
C GLU A 124 -3.67 -24.42 -3.12
N GLY A 125 -2.47 -24.43 -2.54
CA GLY A 125 -2.23 -24.87 -1.16
C GLY A 125 -2.97 -24.04 -0.09
N LEU A 126 -3.21 -22.75 -0.37
CA LEU A 126 -4.06 -21.88 0.46
C LEU A 126 -5.57 -22.16 0.29
N GLY A 127 -5.97 -22.94 -0.72
CA GLY A 127 -7.36 -23.25 -0.99
C GLY A 127 -8.18 -22.09 -1.57
N ILE A 128 -7.51 -21.07 -2.13
CA ILE A 128 -8.20 -19.88 -2.67
C ILE A 128 -8.20 -19.82 -4.20
N ALA A 129 -7.53 -20.76 -4.89
CA ALA A 129 -7.50 -20.80 -6.35
C ALA A 129 -8.93 -20.79 -6.97
N ALA A 130 -9.87 -21.53 -6.37
CA ALA A 130 -11.26 -21.61 -6.83
C ALA A 130 -12.08 -20.32 -6.61
N ASP A 131 -11.55 -19.35 -5.85
CA ASP A 131 -12.14 -18.02 -5.68
C ASP A 131 -11.80 -17.07 -6.84
N PHE A 132 -11.09 -17.55 -7.87
CA PHE A 132 -10.74 -16.78 -9.06
C PHE A 132 -11.06 -17.56 -10.33
N ASP A 133 -11.63 -16.88 -11.32
CA ASP A 133 -11.86 -17.45 -12.66
C ASP A 133 -10.58 -17.47 -13.49
N VAL A 134 -9.65 -16.56 -13.19
CA VAL A 134 -8.35 -16.42 -13.87
C VAL A 134 -7.26 -16.13 -12.84
N LEU A 135 -6.16 -16.89 -12.91
CA LEU A 135 -4.91 -16.59 -12.21
C LEU A 135 -3.87 -16.17 -13.25
N VAL A 136 -3.24 -15.01 -13.05
CA VAL A 136 -2.13 -14.51 -13.86
C VAL A 136 -0.95 -14.21 -12.93
N VAL A 137 0.14 -14.94 -13.11
CA VAL A 137 1.37 -14.83 -12.33
C VAL A 137 2.51 -14.54 -13.28
N SER A 138 3.20 -13.41 -13.09
CA SER A 138 4.24 -12.96 -14.02
C SER A 138 5.32 -14.00 -14.31
N GLY A 139 5.71 -14.81 -13.31
CA GLY A 139 6.74 -15.84 -13.47
C GLY A 139 6.31 -16.99 -14.37
N CYS A 140 5.01 -17.18 -14.57
CA CYS A 140 4.46 -18.15 -15.51
C CYS A 140 4.30 -17.55 -16.92
N GLU A 141 4.07 -16.24 -17.01
CA GLU A 141 3.76 -15.55 -18.28
C GLU A 141 4.99 -14.90 -18.94
N GLY A 142 6.08 -14.69 -18.20
CA GLY A 142 7.27 -14.01 -18.70
C GLY A 142 7.09 -12.51 -18.94
N VAL A 143 5.99 -11.93 -18.47
CA VAL A 143 5.69 -10.49 -18.48
C VAL A 143 5.18 -10.10 -17.10
N MET A 144 5.41 -8.87 -16.66
CA MET A 144 5.03 -8.40 -15.32
C MET A 144 4.44 -6.99 -15.35
N LYS A 145 3.66 -6.62 -14.33
CA LYS A 145 3.24 -5.23 -14.12
C LYS A 145 4.48 -4.35 -13.93
N PRO A 146 4.52 -3.11 -14.43
CA PRO A 146 3.43 -2.35 -15.04
C PRO A 146 3.33 -2.48 -16.58
N ASP A 147 3.88 -3.52 -17.21
CA ASP A 147 3.79 -3.69 -18.66
C ASP A 147 2.32 -3.82 -19.12
N PRO A 148 1.82 -3.00 -20.07
CA PRO A 148 0.47 -3.10 -20.61
C PRO A 148 0.06 -4.50 -21.09
N ALA A 149 0.99 -5.33 -21.55
CA ALA A 149 0.71 -6.66 -22.06
C ALA A 149 0.13 -7.60 -21.00
N ILE A 150 0.55 -7.52 -19.73
CA ILE A 150 0.01 -8.40 -18.68
C ILE A 150 -1.46 -8.09 -18.37
N TYR A 151 -1.83 -6.80 -18.39
CA TYR A 151 -3.22 -6.39 -18.16
C TYR A 151 -4.13 -6.84 -19.30
N ARG A 152 -3.65 -6.71 -20.56
CA ARG A 152 -4.39 -7.18 -21.74
C ARG A 152 -4.58 -8.69 -21.71
N LEU A 153 -3.54 -9.45 -21.34
CA LEU A 153 -3.62 -10.89 -21.15
C LEU A 153 -4.67 -11.27 -20.10
N THR A 154 -4.70 -10.59 -18.96
CA THR A 154 -5.70 -10.84 -17.91
C THR A 154 -7.13 -10.55 -18.42
N LEU A 155 -7.34 -9.44 -19.12
CA LEU A 155 -8.64 -9.08 -19.72
C LEU A 155 -9.09 -10.09 -20.77
N GLU A 156 -8.19 -10.55 -21.62
CA GLU A 156 -8.46 -11.56 -22.65
C GLU A 156 -8.91 -12.88 -22.01
N ARG A 157 -8.17 -13.37 -21.01
CA ARG A 157 -8.55 -14.60 -20.27
C ARG A 157 -9.87 -14.43 -19.52
N LEU A 158 -10.14 -13.24 -18.99
CA LEU A 158 -11.42 -12.91 -18.37
C LEU A 158 -12.55 -12.73 -19.37
N GLY A 159 -12.28 -12.55 -20.67
CA GLY A 159 -13.28 -12.29 -21.70
C GLY A 159 -14.09 -11.00 -21.47
N VAL A 160 -13.44 -9.93 -21.02
CA VAL A 160 -14.07 -8.62 -20.77
C VAL A 160 -13.26 -7.48 -21.38
N ALA A 161 -13.94 -6.38 -21.74
CA ALA A 161 -13.27 -5.16 -22.20
C ALA A 161 -12.61 -4.42 -21.01
N PRO A 162 -11.59 -3.58 -21.24
CA PRO A 162 -10.92 -2.83 -20.17
C PRO A 162 -11.89 -2.04 -19.28
N GLU A 163 -12.92 -1.41 -19.87
CA GLU A 163 -13.88 -0.56 -19.15
C GLU A 163 -14.93 -1.37 -18.37
N GLU A 164 -14.90 -2.69 -18.49
CA GLU A 164 -15.77 -3.64 -17.78
C GLU A 164 -15.04 -4.34 -16.62
N ALA A 165 -13.77 -4.06 -16.41
CA ALA A 165 -12.99 -4.59 -15.31
C ALA A 165 -12.54 -3.45 -14.37
N VAL A 166 -12.33 -3.78 -13.10
CA VAL A 166 -11.60 -2.89 -12.18
C VAL A 166 -10.39 -3.61 -11.63
N PHE A 167 -9.24 -2.93 -11.66
CA PHE A 167 -7.99 -3.43 -11.08
C PHE A 167 -7.76 -2.87 -9.67
N ILE A 168 -7.35 -3.73 -8.74
CA ILE A 168 -7.10 -3.43 -7.34
C ILE A 168 -5.67 -3.83 -7.01
N ASP A 169 -4.83 -2.85 -6.67
CA ASP A 169 -3.39 -3.03 -6.42
C ASP A 169 -2.92 -1.95 -5.44
N ASP A 170 -1.92 -2.20 -4.62
CA ASP A 170 -1.41 -1.23 -3.64
C ASP A 170 -0.38 -0.24 -4.23
N ARG A 171 0.25 -0.61 -5.36
CA ARG A 171 1.33 0.14 -6.02
C ARG A 171 0.81 1.20 -7.00
N PRO A 172 1.12 2.49 -6.79
CA PRO A 172 0.68 3.58 -7.67
C PRO A 172 1.01 3.40 -9.16
N GLU A 173 2.18 2.86 -9.48
CA GLU A 173 2.66 2.59 -10.83
C GLU A 173 1.78 1.57 -11.56
N ASN A 174 1.36 0.52 -10.86
CA ASN A 174 0.46 -0.50 -11.40
C ASN A 174 -0.95 0.08 -11.64
N ILE A 175 -1.40 0.96 -10.75
CA ILE A 175 -2.67 1.70 -10.90
C ILE A 175 -2.61 2.64 -12.12
N ALA A 176 -1.49 3.32 -12.33
CA ALA A 176 -1.30 4.21 -13.48
C ALA A 176 -1.31 3.43 -14.80
N ALA A 177 -0.58 2.32 -14.88
CA ALA A 177 -0.53 1.47 -16.08
C ALA A 177 -1.89 0.83 -16.41
N ALA A 178 -2.62 0.34 -15.41
CA ALA A 178 -3.97 -0.19 -15.60
C ALA A 178 -4.92 0.88 -16.20
N ARG A 179 -4.81 2.14 -15.77
CA ARG A 179 -5.60 3.25 -16.35
C ARG A 179 -5.21 3.55 -17.79
N GLN A 180 -3.92 3.46 -18.13
CA GLN A 180 -3.44 3.66 -19.50
C GLN A 180 -3.97 2.62 -20.48
N VAL A 181 -4.28 1.39 -20.01
CA VAL A 181 -4.93 0.37 -20.84
C VAL A 181 -6.46 0.49 -20.90
N GLY A 182 -7.04 1.56 -20.34
CA GLY A 182 -8.48 1.81 -20.33
C GLY A 182 -9.24 1.21 -19.15
N MET A 183 -8.54 0.63 -18.18
CA MET A 183 -9.16 -0.05 -17.04
C MET A 183 -9.33 0.90 -15.83
N PRO A 184 -10.54 1.01 -15.25
CA PRO A 184 -10.71 1.55 -13.92
C PRO A 184 -9.76 0.89 -12.92
N ALA A 185 -9.05 1.69 -12.11
CA ALA A 185 -8.10 1.16 -11.14
C ALA A 185 -8.21 1.85 -9.78
N VAL A 186 -8.15 1.04 -8.72
CA VAL A 186 -8.33 1.43 -7.32
C VAL A 186 -7.09 1.05 -6.53
N ARG A 187 -6.41 2.06 -5.97
CA ARG A 187 -5.31 1.81 -5.04
C ARG A 187 -5.85 1.15 -3.77
N PHE A 188 -5.36 -0.03 -3.44
CA PHE A 188 -5.78 -0.76 -2.25
C PHE A 188 -5.17 -0.11 -1.01
N ARG A 189 -6.03 0.25 -0.06
CA ARG A 189 -5.67 0.79 1.26
C ARG A 189 -6.48 0.11 2.37
N GLY A 190 -6.83 -1.16 2.14
CA GLY A 190 -7.74 -1.94 2.97
C GLY A 190 -9.17 -1.98 2.46
N LEU A 191 -9.94 -2.88 3.06
CA LEU A 191 -11.26 -3.27 2.58
C LEU A 191 -12.32 -2.15 2.70
N ALA A 192 -12.27 -1.33 3.74
CA ALA A 192 -13.26 -0.26 3.93
C ALA A 192 -13.15 0.85 2.85
N PRO A 193 -11.95 1.41 2.56
CA PRO A 193 -11.75 2.28 1.40
C PRO A 193 -12.11 1.63 0.07
N LEU A 194 -11.75 0.36 -0.12
CA LEU A 194 -12.09 -0.40 -1.32
C LEU A 194 -13.61 -0.46 -1.52
N ARG A 195 -14.38 -0.87 -0.50
CA ARG A 195 -15.85 -0.92 -0.57
C ARG A 195 -16.46 0.43 -0.94
N ARG A 196 -15.92 1.54 -0.44
CA ARG A 196 -16.37 2.89 -0.82
C ARG A 196 -16.13 3.12 -2.31
N ARG A 197 -14.91 2.87 -2.79
CA ARG A 197 -14.56 3.11 -4.19
C ARG A 197 -15.34 2.21 -5.15
N LEU A 198 -15.57 0.96 -4.79
CA LEU A 198 -16.42 0.05 -5.58
C LEU A 198 -17.86 0.57 -5.69
N ARG A 199 -18.45 1.13 -4.63
CA ARG A 199 -19.77 1.77 -4.70
C ARG A 199 -19.81 2.98 -5.63
N GLU A 200 -18.76 3.80 -5.65
CA GLU A 200 -18.64 4.93 -6.58
C GLU A 200 -18.58 4.46 -8.04
N LEU A 201 -18.07 3.25 -8.28
CA LEU A 201 -18.06 2.58 -9.59
C LEU A 201 -19.36 1.79 -9.87
N GLY A 202 -20.39 1.91 -9.02
CA GLY A 202 -21.68 1.22 -9.19
C GLY A 202 -21.69 -0.25 -8.77
N ILE A 203 -20.63 -0.74 -8.11
CA ILE A 203 -20.52 -2.13 -7.64
C ILE A 203 -21.12 -2.24 -6.22
N PRO A 204 -22.09 -3.14 -5.96
CA PRO A 204 -22.67 -3.31 -4.65
C PRO A 204 -21.64 -3.81 -3.64
N ALA A 205 -21.17 -2.91 -2.77
CA ALA A 205 -20.22 -3.21 -1.72
C ALA A 205 -20.71 -2.59 -0.40
N PRO A 206 -21.67 -3.21 0.31
CA PRO A 206 -22.24 -2.63 1.54
C PRO A 206 -21.13 -2.42 2.59
N PRO A 207 -21.25 -1.46 3.51
CA PRO A 207 -20.30 -1.36 4.62
C PRO A 207 -20.30 -2.66 5.46
N PRO A 208 -19.20 -2.98 6.18
CA PRO A 208 -19.19 -4.13 7.08
C PRO A 208 -20.26 -3.95 8.17
N ALA A 209 -20.81 -5.08 8.62
CA ALA A 209 -21.69 -5.08 9.79
C ALA A 209 -20.91 -4.53 10.99
N ARG A 210 -21.49 -3.57 11.70
CA ARG A 210 -20.85 -2.96 12.88
C ARG A 210 -21.38 -3.67 14.11
N THR A 211 -20.50 -4.37 14.82
CA THR A 211 -20.81 -4.92 16.15
C THR A 211 -20.48 -3.86 17.21
N PRO A 212 -21.45 -3.38 17.99
CA PRO A 212 -21.16 -2.49 19.11
C PRO A 212 -20.16 -3.14 20.08
N ARG A 213 -19.20 -2.35 20.57
CA ARG A 213 -18.28 -2.77 21.63
C ARG A 213 -18.65 -2.02 22.90
N ASP A 214 -19.12 -2.76 23.90
CA ASP A 214 -19.41 -2.20 25.22
C ASP A 214 -18.12 -1.99 26.04
N GLY A 215 -18.19 -1.14 27.06
CA GLY A 215 -17.08 -0.93 28.00
C GLY A 215 -15.93 -0.05 27.50
N ILE A 216 -16.00 0.51 26.30
CA ILE A 216 -15.02 1.48 25.80
C ILE A 216 -15.12 2.79 26.58
N ARG A 217 -14.13 3.08 27.43
CA ARG A 217 -14.08 4.30 28.26
C ARG A 217 -13.39 5.49 27.61
N ALA A 218 -12.57 5.23 26.58
CA ALA A 218 -11.85 6.26 25.84
C ALA A 218 -11.71 5.88 24.36
N VAL A 219 -11.71 6.88 23.48
CA VAL A 219 -11.39 6.73 22.05
C VAL A 219 -10.28 7.73 21.71
N VAL A 220 -9.21 7.23 21.11
CA VAL A 220 -8.10 8.05 20.61
C VAL A 220 -8.24 8.16 19.10
N PHE A 221 -8.20 9.39 18.57
CA PHE A 221 -8.21 9.68 17.15
C PHE A 221 -6.81 10.03 16.70
N ASP A 222 -6.38 9.48 15.58
CA ASP A 222 -5.22 9.99 14.87
C ASP A 222 -5.56 11.31 14.16
N TRP A 223 -4.56 12.15 13.89
CA TRP A 223 -4.74 13.37 13.11
C TRP A 223 -4.74 13.06 11.61
N GLY A 224 -3.60 12.59 11.10
CA GLY A 224 -3.36 12.38 9.67
C GLY A 224 -4.20 11.22 9.12
N GLY A 225 -4.91 11.44 8.02
CA GLY A 225 -5.75 10.41 7.38
C GLY A 225 -7.07 10.13 8.10
N VAL A 226 -7.17 10.42 9.40
CA VAL A 226 -8.37 10.22 10.24
C VAL A 226 -9.13 11.53 10.44
N LEU A 227 -8.60 12.50 11.17
CA LEU A 227 -9.26 13.80 11.36
C LEU A 227 -9.04 14.73 10.17
N GLU A 228 -7.82 14.73 9.63
CA GLU A 228 -7.44 15.45 8.43
C GLU A 228 -7.37 14.48 7.25
N ALA A 229 -8.12 14.78 6.20
CA ALA A 229 -7.92 14.12 4.92
C ALA A 229 -6.56 14.55 4.36
N LEU A 230 -5.69 13.57 4.14
CA LEU A 230 -4.48 13.75 3.35
C LEU A 230 -4.83 13.92 1.86
N PRO A 231 -3.96 14.56 1.05
CA PRO A 231 -4.10 14.61 -0.39
C PRO A 231 -4.40 13.24 -0.99
N ASP A 232 -5.36 13.16 -1.91
CA ASP A 232 -5.66 11.92 -2.60
C ASP A 232 -4.65 11.65 -3.74
N ASP A 233 -4.69 10.44 -4.30
CA ASP A 233 -3.75 10.05 -5.36
C ASP A 233 -3.88 10.94 -6.61
N ALA A 234 -5.07 11.49 -6.89
CA ALA A 234 -5.26 12.34 -8.06
C ALA A 234 -4.60 13.71 -7.87
N GLN A 235 -4.70 14.28 -6.68
CA GLN A 235 -4.02 15.52 -6.31
C GLN A 235 -2.50 15.34 -6.29
N VAL A 236 -2.01 14.24 -5.70
CA VAL A 236 -0.57 13.93 -5.71
C VAL A 236 -0.05 13.77 -7.14
N GLN A 237 -0.78 13.06 -7.99
CA GLN A 237 -0.41 12.90 -9.41
C GLN A 237 -0.41 14.23 -10.18
N GLU A 238 -1.30 15.16 -9.85
CA GLU A 238 -1.29 16.50 -10.43
C GLU A 238 -0.04 17.28 -10.03
N TRP A 239 0.36 17.23 -8.75
CA TRP A 239 1.60 17.85 -8.30
C TRP A 239 2.83 17.20 -8.94
N GLU A 240 2.87 15.87 -9.05
CA GLU A 240 3.95 15.16 -9.74
C GLU A 240 4.06 15.60 -11.21
N ARG A 241 2.93 15.76 -11.91
CA ARG A 241 2.93 16.30 -13.28
C ARG A 241 3.48 17.73 -13.33
N GLN A 242 3.03 18.61 -12.44
CA GLN A 242 3.48 20.01 -12.40
C GLN A 242 4.97 20.13 -12.12
N LEU A 243 5.50 19.23 -11.28
CA LEU A 243 6.91 19.17 -10.93
C LEU A 243 7.74 18.32 -11.90
N SER A 244 7.13 17.74 -12.95
CA SER A 244 7.78 16.83 -13.90
C SER A 244 8.48 15.64 -13.20
N LEU A 245 7.82 15.08 -12.20
CA LEU A 245 8.29 13.92 -11.43
C LEU A 245 7.67 12.63 -11.95
N GLU A 246 8.42 11.53 -11.78
CA GLU A 246 7.90 10.19 -11.98
C GLU A 246 6.75 9.87 -11.00
N PRO A 247 5.72 9.11 -11.41
CA PRO A 247 4.62 8.73 -10.54
C PRO A 247 5.08 8.08 -9.23
N GLY A 248 4.56 8.55 -8.10
CA GLY A 248 4.90 8.07 -6.75
C GLY A 248 6.18 8.67 -6.15
N ARG A 249 6.99 9.41 -6.93
CA ARG A 249 8.23 10.03 -6.45
C ARG A 249 7.98 11.07 -5.36
N LEU A 250 6.92 11.86 -5.48
CA LEU A 250 6.59 12.88 -4.49
C LEU A 250 6.21 12.21 -3.16
N SER A 251 5.38 11.17 -3.21
CA SER A 251 5.00 10.38 -2.04
C SER A 251 6.16 9.66 -1.36
N ALA A 252 7.13 9.16 -2.13
CA ALA A 252 8.32 8.55 -1.55
C ALA A 252 9.19 9.55 -0.78
N VAL A 253 9.20 10.82 -1.21
CA VAL A 253 10.06 11.85 -0.64
C VAL A 253 9.43 12.54 0.57
N LEU A 254 8.16 12.99 0.53
CA LEU A 254 7.56 13.68 1.70
C LEU A 254 7.12 12.74 2.84
N TRP A 255 7.22 11.43 2.69
CA TRP A 255 6.81 10.44 3.71
C TRP A 255 7.90 9.37 3.90
N GLY A 256 9.13 9.67 3.49
CA GLY A 256 10.28 8.78 3.64
C GLY A 256 11.03 9.01 4.96
N GLU A 257 12.29 8.58 5.00
CA GLU A 257 13.17 8.66 6.18
C GLU A 257 13.22 10.05 6.84
N ASP A 258 13.29 11.13 6.06
CA ASP A 258 13.38 12.47 6.66
C ASP A 258 12.06 12.90 7.34
N TRP A 259 10.91 12.34 6.95
CA TRP A 259 9.66 12.55 7.68
C TRP A 259 9.69 11.86 9.05
N GLU A 260 10.30 10.67 9.14
CA GLU A 260 10.47 9.95 10.40
C GLU A 260 11.40 10.74 11.34
N ARG A 261 12.52 11.23 10.81
CA ARG A 261 13.46 12.08 11.54
C ARG A 261 12.80 13.35 12.07
N LEU A 262 12.00 14.04 11.24
CA LEU A 262 11.21 15.19 11.67
C LEU A 262 10.19 14.80 12.77
N SER A 263 9.51 13.68 12.59
CA SER A 263 8.50 13.17 13.55
C SER A 263 9.10 12.80 14.91
N LEU A 264 10.39 12.43 14.94
CA LEU A 264 11.17 12.15 16.15
C LEU A 264 11.87 13.39 16.72
N GLY A 265 11.81 14.54 16.03
CA GLY A 265 12.48 15.77 16.43
C GLY A 265 14.00 15.76 16.20
N GLU A 266 14.51 14.88 15.34
CA GLU A 266 15.93 14.81 14.97
C GLU A 266 16.35 15.91 14.00
N ILE A 267 15.40 16.43 13.22
CA ILE A 267 15.56 17.59 12.33
C ILE A 267 14.41 18.56 12.51
N ASP A 268 14.61 19.82 12.16
CA ASP A 268 13.56 20.84 12.18
C ASP A 268 12.80 20.97 10.83
N GLU A 269 11.78 21.84 10.77
CA GLU A 269 10.98 22.03 9.56
C GLU A 269 11.79 22.63 8.38
N ALA A 270 12.82 23.42 8.67
CA ALA A 270 13.66 24.07 7.65
C ALA A 270 14.65 23.07 7.04
N GLU A 271 15.29 22.24 7.87
CA GLU A 271 16.12 21.11 7.45
C GLU A 271 15.32 20.11 6.64
N TYR A 272 14.08 19.82 7.06
CA TYR A 272 13.18 18.97 6.30
C TYR A 272 12.85 19.55 4.93
N ALA A 273 12.43 20.82 4.86
CA ALA A 273 12.11 21.48 3.60
C ALA A 273 13.31 21.53 2.64
N ALA A 274 14.52 21.78 3.16
CA ALA A 274 15.76 21.73 2.37
C ALA A 274 16.03 20.32 1.82
N SER A 275 15.82 19.27 2.61
CA SER A 275 15.95 17.89 2.14
C SER A 275 14.95 17.55 1.04
N ILE A 276 13.68 17.93 1.20
CA ILE A 276 12.65 17.75 0.18
C ILE A 276 13.06 18.45 -1.13
N ALA A 277 13.52 19.70 -1.04
CA ALA A 277 13.98 20.44 -2.21
C ALA A 277 15.12 19.72 -2.93
N ALA A 278 16.14 19.27 -2.20
CA ALA A 278 17.27 18.56 -2.78
C ALA A 278 16.85 17.22 -3.43
N ARG A 279 16.03 16.41 -2.76
CA ARG A 279 15.59 15.08 -3.23
C ARG A 279 14.64 15.13 -4.43
N LEU A 280 13.94 16.25 -4.61
CA LEU A 280 13.02 16.51 -5.73
C LEU A 280 13.65 17.39 -6.82
N GLY A 281 14.87 17.89 -6.65
CA GLY A 281 15.52 18.78 -7.61
C GLY A 281 14.88 20.18 -7.70
N LEU A 282 14.29 20.66 -6.61
CA LEU A 282 13.75 22.02 -6.52
C LEU A 282 14.89 23.05 -6.38
N PRO A 283 14.69 24.30 -6.82
CA PRO A 283 15.78 25.29 -6.93
C PRO A 283 16.39 25.71 -5.59
N ASP A 284 15.61 25.70 -4.51
CA ASP A 284 16.05 26.14 -3.17
C ASP A 284 15.16 25.57 -2.05
N ALA A 285 15.61 25.72 -0.81
CA ALA A 285 14.84 25.31 0.38
C ALA A 285 13.48 26.02 0.47
N LEU A 286 13.40 27.27 0.00
CA LEU A 286 12.15 28.04 -0.03
C LEU A 286 11.11 27.41 -0.97
N ALA A 287 11.53 26.79 -2.07
CA ALA A 287 10.66 26.00 -2.92
C ALA A 287 10.14 24.74 -2.21
N GLY A 288 11.00 24.09 -1.41
CA GLY A 288 10.61 23.01 -0.52
C GLY A 288 9.57 23.46 0.52
N GLU A 289 9.78 24.61 1.17
CA GLU A 289 8.83 25.18 2.12
C GLU A 289 7.48 25.50 1.48
N ARG A 290 7.47 26.09 0.27
CA ARG A 290 6.25 26.37 -0.49
C ARG A 290 5.49 25.09 -0.83
N LEU A 291 6.20 24.04 -1.27
CA LEU A 291 5.59 22.74 -1.55
C LEU A 291 4.98 22.15 -0.27
N MET A 292 5.70 22.17 0.84
CA MET A 292 5.18 21.70 2.13
C MET A 292 3.96 22.50 2.60
N ALA A 293 3.95 23.81 2.39
CA ALA A 293 2.79 24.65 2.67
C ALA A 293 1.59 24.27 1.79
N GLN A 294 1.78 23.96 0.51
CA GLN A 294 0.71 23.48 -0.37
C GLN A 294 0.17 22.12 0.06
N VAL A 295 1.04 21.17 0.42
CA VAL A 295 0.66 19.84 0.92
C VAL A 295 -0.20 19.96 2.18
N ARG A 296 0.21 20.81 3.12
CA ARG A 296 -0.56 21.08 4.34
C ARG A 296 -1.88 21.81 4.05
N ALA A 297 -1.87 22.80 3.17
CA ALA A 297 -3.07 23.56 2.82
C ALA A 297 -4.13 22.72 2.07
N ALA A 298 -3.69 21.64 1.41
CA ALA A 298 -4.57 20.63 0.83
C ALA A 298 -5.25 19.75 1.89
N GLY A 299 -4.68 19.69 3.10
CA GLY A 299 -5.31 19.10 4.27
C GLY A 299 -6.70 19.70 4.51
N ARG A 300 -7.70 18.82 4.66
CA ARG A 300 -9.07 19.21 4.99
C ARG A 300 -9.56 18.37 6.14
N LEU A 301 -10.06 19.01 7.20
CA LEU A 301 -10.74 18.28 8.26
C LEU A 301 -11.92 17.50 7.69
N ARG A 302 -12.08 16.26 8.14
CA ARG A 302 -13.21 15.38 7.82
C ARG A 302 -14.40 15.75 8.71
N PRO A 303 -15.41 16.48 8.18
CA PRO A 303 -16.54 16.92 9.00
C PRO A 303 -17.31 15.76 9.63
N GLU A 304 -17.37 14.61 8.96
CA GLU A 304 -17.98 13.38 9.45
C GLU A 304 -17.24 12.79 10.67
N VAL A 305 -15.91 12.87 10.70
CA VAL A 305 -15.08 12.39 11.82
C VAL A 305 -15.19 13.36 12.98
N LEU A 306 -15.15 14.67 12.72
CA LEU A 306 -15.40 15.69 13.74
C LEU A 306 -16.79 15.54 14.39
N ALA A 307 -17.82 15.27 13.59
CA ALA A 307 -19.16 15.00 14.11
C ALA A 307 -19.18 13.75 15.00
N ALA A 308 -18.44 12.69 14.64
CA ALA A 308 -18.29 11.50 15.48
C ALA A 308 -17.55 11.80 16.79
N VAL A 309 -16.43 12.53 16.75
CA VAL A 309 -15.68 13.00 17.93
C VAL A 309 -16.61 13.76 18.89
N ARG A 310 -17.38 14.73 18.39
CA ARG A 310 -18.31 15.52 19.20
C ARG A 310 -19.38 14.66 19.87
N ARG A 311 -19.93 13.67 19.16
CA ARG A 311 -20.92 12.73 19.71
C ARG A 311 -20.31 11.82 20.78
N LEU A 312 -19.07 11.37 20.59
CA LEU A 312 -18.36 10.49 21.52
C LEU A 312 -17.93 11.20 22.80
N ARG A 313 -17.58 12.49 22.73
CA ARG A 313 -17.22 13.29 23.91
C ARG A 313 -18.31 13.34 24.98
N GLY A 314 -19.58 13.14 24.60
CA GLY A 314 -20.70 13.03 25.53
C GLY A 314 -20.85 11.65 26.20
N ARG A 315 -20.04 10.65 25.82
CA ARG A 315 -20.19 9.24 26.25
C ARG A 315 -18.90 8.60 26.76
N CYS A 316 -17.74 9.03 26.25
CA CYS A 316 -16.43 8.53 26.64
C CYS A 316 -15.38 9.65 26.56
N ARG A 317 -14.20 9.39 27.13
CA ARG A 317 -13.06 10.28 26.95
C ARG A 317 -12.64 10.26 25.48
N VAL A 318 -12.31 11.41 24.92
CA VAL A 318 -11.77 11.50 23.57
C VAL A 318 -10.40 12.15 23.63
N ALA A 319 -9.42 11.58 22.93
CA ALA A 319 -8.07 12.11 22.81
C ALA A 319 -7.65 12.18 21.34
N LEU A 320 -6.66 13.02 21.05
CA LEU A 320 -5.99 13.13 19.76
C LEU A 320 -4.55 12.64 19.91
N LEU A 321 -4.09 11.83 18.97
CA LEU A 321 -2.70 11.41 18.81
C LEU A 321 -2.19 11.95 17.48
N THR A 322 -1.00 12.56 17.47
CA THR A 322 -0.36 13.10 16.27
C THR A 322 1.15 13.10 16.45
N ASN A 323 1.89 12.78 15.37
CA ASN A 323 3.34 12.96 15.31
C ASN A 323 3.65 14.39 14.84
N ALA A 324 3.25 15.34 15.67
CA ALA A 324 3.38 16.77 15.44
C ALA A 324 4.84 17.24 15.43
N SER A 325 5.21 18.10 14.48
CA SER A 325 6.34 19.02 14.71
C SER A 325 6.02 19.91 15.92
N ALA A 326 7.05 20.46 16.58
CA ALA A 326 6.88 21.33 17.76
C ALA A 326 5.94 22.53 17.50
N GLU A 327 5.81 22.96 16.24
CA GLU A 327 4.95 24.07 15.82
C GLU A 327 3.49 23.68 15.53
N GLN A 328 3.20 22.39 15.35
CA GLN A 328 1.87 21.92 14.96
C GLN A 328 0.78 22.32 15.97
N PRO A 329 0.97 22.20 17.32
CA PRO A 329 -0.06 22.59 18.30
C PRO A 329 -0.56 24.03 18.14
N ALA A 330 0.36 24.99 17.97
CA ALA A 330 0.01 26.40 17.77
C ALA A 330 -0.78 26.60 16.47
N ARG A 331 -0.36 25.93 15.40
CA ARG A 331 -1.00 25.97 14.08
C ARG A 331 -2.39 25.33 14.10
N LEU A 332 -2.58 24.20 14.79
CA LEU A 332 -3.88 23.55 14.95
C LEU A 332 -4.86 24.41 15.73
N ARG A 333 -4.35 25.13 16.74
CA ARG A 333 -5.14 26.12 17.49
C ARG A 333 -5.54 27.30 16.60
N GLU A 334 -4.62 27.85 15.84
CA GLU A 334 -4.87 28.99 14.93
C GLU A 334 -5.83 28.63 13.79
N GLN A 335 -5.57 27.51 13.11
CA GLN A 335 -6.29 27.13 11.90
C GLN A 335 -7.65 26.47 12.20
N TYR A 336 -7.77 25.76 13.32
CA TYR A 336 -8.92 24.92 13.61
C TYR A 336 -9.53 25.12 15.00
N GLY A 337 -8.94 25.97 15.85
CA GLY A 337 -9.43 26.21 17.21
C GLY A 337 -9.34 24.98 18.12
N VAL A 338 -8.42 24.05 17.81
CA VAL A 338 -8.24 22.82 18.59
C VAL A 338 -7.13 23.03 19.62
N ASP A 339 -7.48 22.88 20.90
CA ASP A 339 -6.49 22.88 21.98
C ASP A 339 -5.80 21.51 22.04
N VAL A 340 -4.51 21.51 21.70
CA VAL A 340 -3.62 20.36 21.83
C VAL A 340 -2.81 20.59 23.10
N ALA A 341 -2.95 19.69 24.08
CA ALA A 341 -2.32 19.80 25.40
C ALA A 341 -1.09 18.89 25.50
#